data_AF-A0A524APE8-F1
#
_entry.id   AF-A0A524APE8-F1
#
_cell.length_a   1.000
_cell.length_b   1.000
_cell.length_c   1.000
_cell.angle_alpha   90.00
_cell.angle_beta   90.00
_cell.angle_gamma   90.00
#
_symmetry.space_group_name_H-M   'P 1'
#
loop_
_entity.id
_entity.type
_entity.pdbx_description
1 polymer ?
#
loop_
_entity_poly.entity_id
_entity_poly.type
_entity_poly.pdbx_seq_one_letter_code
_entity_poly.pdbx_strand_id
1 'polypeptide(L)' 'MIITIASGKGGTGKTTVAVSLALSLAESVNPANPLFLDCDVEEPNAALFLRPTIQERRE' A
#
# COMPACT_ATOMS: atom_id res chain seq x y z
N MET A 1 -5.08 9.41 11.07
CA MET A 1 -6.19 8.55 10.61
C MET A 1 -5.58 7.24 10.15
N ILE A 2 -6.23 6.10 10.42
CA ILE A 2 -5.79 4.76 9.95
C ILE A 2 -6.93 4.18 9.12
N ILE A 3 -6.62 3.68 7.93
CA ILE A 3 -7.58 3.06 7.01
C ILE A 3 -7.10 1.65 6.72
N THR A 4 -7.95 0.65 6.98
CA THR A 4 -7.63 -0.76 6.73
C THR A 4 -8.35 -1.24 5.47
N ILE A 5 -7.60 -1.80 4.52
CA ILE A 5 -8.16 -2.48 3.34
C ILE A 5 -8.12 -3.99 3.58
N ALA A 6 -9.29 -4.61 3.68
CA ALA A 6 -9.44 -6.04 3.97
C ALA A 6 -10.36 -6.73 2.95
N SER A 7 -10.22 -8.05 2.79
CA SER A 7 -11.05 -8.90 1.94
C SER A 7 -10.90 -10.36 2.37
N GLY A 8 -11.99 -11.12 2.26
CA GLY A 8 -12.07 -12.52 2.71
C GLY A 8 -11.48 -13.56 1.75
N LYS A 9 -10.95 -13.17 0.58
CA LYS A 9 -10.31 -14.10 -0.38
C LYS A 9 -9.09 -13.48 -1.05
N GLY A 10 -8.16 -14.32 -1.50
CA GLY A 10 -7.08 -13.94 -2.41
C GLY A 10 -7.61 -13.52 -3.78
N GLY A 11 -6.87 -12.67 -4.50
CA GLY A 11 -7.23 -12.26 -5.87
C GLY A 11 -8.36 -11.24 -6.01
N THR A 12 -8.93 -10.71 -4.93
CA THR A 12 -10.02 -9.71 -5.01
C THR A 12 -9.55 -8.27 -5.24
N GLY A 13 -8.27 -8.06 -5.58
CA GLY A 13 -7.71 -6.74 -5.86
C GLY A 13 -7.42 -5.85 -4.63
N LYS A 14 -7.31 -6.41 -3.41
CA LYS A 14 -7.01 -5.64 -2.18
C LYS A 14 -5.79 -4.72 -2.35
N THR A 15 -4.67 -5.29 -2.79
CA THR A 15 -3.41 -4.56 -2.97
C THR A 15 -3.56 -3.44 -3.98
N THR A 16 -4.25 -3.69 -5.10
CA THR A 16 -4.50 -2.68 -6.14
C THR A 16 -5.29 -1.50 -5.58
N VAL A 17 -6.36 -1.76 -4.82
CA VAL A 17 -7.18 -0.72 -4.19
C VAL A 17 -6.37 0.05 -3.16
N ALA A 18 -5.63 -0.65 -2.29
CA ALA A 18 -4.81 -0.02 -1.26
C ALA A 18 -3.75 0.92 -1.86
N VAL A 19 -2.99 0.44 -2.86
CA VAL A 19 -1.94 1.23 -3.51
C VAL A 19 -2.53 2.43 -4.25
N SER A 20 -3.60 2.23 -5.01
CA SER A 20 -4.27 3.32 -5.74
C SER A 20 -4.77 4.41 -4.81
N LEU A 21 -5.31 4.04 -3.64
CA LEU A 21 -5.75 5.00 -2.63
C LEU A 21 -4.57 5.81 -2.08
N ALA A 22 -3.46 5.15 -1.75
CA ALA A 22 -2.27 5.84 -1.23
C ALA A 22 -1.68 6.82 -2.26
N LEU A 23 -1.56 6.41 -3.53
CA LEU A 23 -1.07 7.27 -4.60
C LEU A 23 -2.00 8.46 -4.85
N SER A 24 -3.32 8.22 -4.89
CA SER A 24 -4.32 9.28 -5.06
C SER A 24 -4.26 10.33 -3.93
N LEU A 25 -4.06 9.89 -2.69
CA LEU A 25 -3.89 10.80 -1.55
C LEU A 25 -2.58 11.62 -1.65
N ALA A 26 -1.50 10.98 -2.10
CA ALA A 26 -0.19 11.63 -2.26
C ALA A 26 -0.14 12.61 -3.45
N GLU A 27 -0.93 12.39 -4.50
CA GLU A 27 -0.96 13.21 -5.72
C GLU A 27 -2.16 14.19 -5.78
N SER A 28 -2.96 14.27 -4.71
CA SER A 28 -4.15 15.13 -4.66
C SER A 28 -3.82 16.63 -4.61
N VAL A 29 -4.82 17.50 -4.84
CA VAL A 29 -4.68 18.97 -4.77
C VAL A 29 -4.18 19.45 -3.40
N ASN A 30 -4.48 18.70 -2.33
CA ASN A 30 -3.92 18.91 -0.99
C ASN A 30 -3.24 17.61 -0.54
N PRO A 31 -1.99 17.37 -0.97
CA PRO A 31 -1.30 16.10 -0.77
C PRO A 31 -1.24 15.68 0.70
N ALA A 32 -1.61 14.42 0.96
CA ALA A 32 -1.24 13.77 2.21
C ALA A 32 0.11 13.06 2.04
N ASN A 33 0.76 12.73 3.17
CA ASN A 33 1.93 11.85 3.18
C ASN A 33 1.55 10.48 3.79
N PRO A 34 0.90 9.59 3.04
CA PRO A 34 0.42 8.33 3.58
C PRO A 34 1.58 7.38 3.89
N LEU A 35 1.57 6.81 5.08
CA LEU A 35 2.39 5.65 5.39
C LEU A 35 1.64 4.40 4.91
N PHE A 36 2.24 3.66 3.99
CA PHE A 36 1.69 2.41 3.48
C PHE A 36 2.30 1.22 4.21
N LEU A 37 1.45 0.32 4.72
CA LEU A 37 1.86 -0.96 5.32
C LEU A 37 1.20 -2.11 4.55
N ASP A 38 2.01 -2.98 3.97
CA ASP A 38 1.53 -4.23 3.37
C ASP A 38 1.52 -5.32 4.45
N CYS A 39 0.34 -5.62 4.99
CA CYS A 39 0.15 -6.61 6.04
C CYS A 39 -0.35 -7.96 5.50
N ASP A 40 -0.31 -8.19 4.18
CA ASP A 40 -0.59 -9.50 3.62
C ASP A 40 0.56 -10.47 3.97
N VAL A 41 0.25 -11.48 4.78
CA VAL A 41 1.23 -12.47 5.26
C VAL A 41 1.54 -13.51 4.18
N GLU A 42 0.59 -13.81 3.30
CA GLU A 42 0.75 -14.86 2.30
C GLU A 42 1.48 -14.33 1.07
N GLU A 43 0.99 -13.22 0.50
CA GLU A 43 1.51 -12.68 -0.77
C GLU A 43 1.58 -11.14 -0.75
N PRO A 44 2.58 -10.55 -0.07
CA PRO A 44 2.78 -9.09 -0.07
C PRO A 44 3.26 -8.62 -1.45
N ASN A 45 2.42 -7.83 -2.12
CA ASN A 45 2.57 -7.49 -3.54
C ASN A 45 2.67 -5.97 -3.79
N ALA A 46 2.57 -5.13 -2.76
CA ALA A 46 2.53 -3.67 -2.94
C ALA A 46 3.80 -3.11 -3.59
N ALA A 47 4.96 -3.72 -3.32
CA ALA A 47 6.25 -3.29 -3.88
C ALA A 47 6.29 -3.36 -5.42
N LEU A 48 5.49 -4.24 -6.06
CA LEU A 48 5.40 -4.34 -7.52
C LEU A 48 4.86 -3.05 -8.15
N PHE A 49 3.98 -2.36 -7.42
CA PHE A 49 3.35 -1.12 -7.86
C PHE A 49 4.12 0.11 -7.38
N LEU A 50 4.49 0.14 -6.09
CA LEU A 50 5.14 1.28 -5.46
C LEU A 50 6.62 1.43 -5.83
N ARG A 51 7.28 0.33 -6.25
CA ARG A 51 8.70 0.27 -6.62
C ARG A 51 9.61 1.03 -5.64
N PRO A 52 9.54 0.73 -4.33
CA PRO A 52 10.27 1.49 -3.33
C PRO A 52 11.78 1.31 -3.50
N THR A 53 12.54 2.38 -3.29
CA THR A 53 13.99 2.29 -3.09
C THR A 53 14.24 2.00 -1.61
N ILE A 54 14.83 0.84 -1.30
CA ILE A 54 15.17 0.46 0.07
C ILE A 54 16.48 1.15 0.45
N GLN A 55 16.41 2.13 1.36
CA GLN A 55 17.58 2.88 1.84
C GLN A 55 18.30 2.20 3.01
N GLU A 56 17.54 1.55 3.88
CA GLU A 56 18.06 0.90 5.09
C GLU A 56 17.25 -0.37 5.36
N ARG A 57 17.91 -1.44 5.80
CA ARG A 57 17.29 -2.65 6.33
C ARG A 57 17.93 -2.92 7.70
N ARG A 58 17.10 -3.13 8.72
CA ARG A 58 17.52 -3.53 10.06
C ARG A 58 17.11 -4.98 10.30
N GLU A 59 17.95 -5.73 10.99
CA GLU A 59 17.65 -7.08 11.49
C GLU A 59 16.76 -7.02 12.73
#